data_AF-A0AAD5W6I6-F1
#
_entry.id   AF-A0AAD5W6I6-F1
#
_cell.length_a   1.000
_cell.length_b   1.000
_cell.length_c   1.000
_cell.angle_alpha   90.00
_cell.angle_beta   90.00
_cell.angle_gamma   90.00
#
_symmetry.space_group_name_H-M   'P 1'
#
loop_
_entity.id
_entity.type
_entity.pdbx_description
1 polymer ?
#
loop_
_entity_poly.entity_id
_entity_poly.type
_entity_poly.pdbx_seq_one_letter_code
_entity_poly.pdbx_strand_id
1 'polypeptide(L)'
;MGLPWYRVHTVVLNDPGRLLSVHIMHTALVAGWAGSMALYELAVFDPSDPVLDPMWRQGVACFGFGAFHVTGLYGPGIWVSDPYGLTGKVQAVNPAWGVDGFDPFVPGGIASHHIAAAFVVAGTMWYGSATTPIELFGPTRYQWDQGYFQQEIYRRVSAGLAENLSLSEAWSKIPEKLAFYDYIGNNPAKGDYLEQVQWITEME
;
A
#
# COMPACT_ATOMS: atom_id res chain seq x y z
N MET A 1 28.52 33.19 -26.01
CA MET A 1 28.36 31.74 -25.76
C MET A 1 26.91 31.49 -25.39
N GLY A 2 26.27 30.48 -25.98
CA GLY A 2 24.87 30.13 -25.65
C GLY A 2 24.72 29.53 -24.25
N LEU A 3 23.49 29.28 -23.83
CA LEU A 3 23.20 28.58 -22.56
C LEU A 3 23.66 27.11 -22.64
N PRO A 4 24.31 26.57 -21.59
CA PRO A 4 24.54 25.13 -21.45
C PRO A 4 23.22 24.35 -21.41
N TRP A 5 23.21 23.11 -21.94
CA TRP A 5 22.00 22.28 -22.09
C TRP A 5 21.24 22.03 -20.77
N TYR A 6 21.94 21.89 -19.65
CA TYR A 6 21.33 21.66 -18.33
C TYR A 6 20.74 22.92 -17.69
N ARG A 7 20.89 24.09 -18.34
CA ARG A 7 20.35 25.38 -17.86
C ARG A 7 19.21 25.92 -18.73
N VAL A 8 18.74 25.17 -19.73
CA VAL A 8 17.74 25.69 -20.68
C VAL A 8 16.45 26.18 -20.01
N HIS A 9 16.07 25.63 -18.86
CA HIS A 9 14.88 26.07 -18.13
C HIS A 9 15.08 27.36 -17.31
N THR A 10 16.30 27.88 -17.14
CA THR A 10 16.48 29.15 -16.38
C THR A 10 15.87 30.35 -17.10
N VAL A 11 15.52 30.21 -18.38
CA VAL A 11 14.87 31.26 -19.19
C VAL A 11 13.50 31.70 -18.67
N VAL A 12 12.82 30.85 -17.88
CA VAL A 12 11.49 31.19 -17.32
C VAL A 12 11.54 31.80 -15.92
N LEU A 13 12.73 31.97 -15.31
CA LEU A 13 12.85 32.45 -13.93
C LEU A 13 12.26 33.85 -13.69
N ASN A 14 12.33 34.72 -14.69
CA ASN A 14 11.80 36.09 -14.63
C ASN A 14 10.63 36.31 -15.59
N ASP A 15 10.02 35.23 -16.11
CA ASP A 15 8.83 35.28 -16.98
C ASP A 15 7.69 34.51 -16.30
N PRO A 16 6.88 35.18 -15.43
CA PRO A 16 5.85 34.50 -14.65
C PRO A 16 4.76 33.88 -15.53
N GLY A 17 4.49 34.43 -16.73
CA GLY A 17 3.50 33.88 -17.65
C GLY A 17 3.97 32.54 -18.23
N ARG A 18 5.22 32.47 -18.70
CA ARG A 18 5.81 31.21 -19.18
C ARG A 18 6.06 30.23 -18.05
N LEU A 19 6.44 30.72 -16.86
CA LEU A 19 6.60 29.90 -15.68
C LEU A 19 5.26 29.22 -15.32
N LEU A 20 4.15 29.94 -15.32
CA LEU A 20 2.82 29.35 -15.10
C LEU A 20 2.48 28.31 -16.18
N SER A 21 2.77 28.61 -17.44
CA SER A 21 2.54 27.67 -18.56
C SER A 21 3.29 26.35 -18.39
N VAL A 22 4.56 26.36 -17.98
CA VAL A 22 5.31 25.11 -17.75
C VAL A 22 4.82 24.35 -16.51
N HIS A 23 4.32 25.05 -15.48
CA HIS A 23 3.67 24.38 -14.35
C HIS A 23 2.38 23.69 -14.78
N ILE A 24 1.54 24.34 -15.57
CA ILE A 24 0.32 23.72 -16.13
C ILE A 24 0.68 22.50 -16.98
N MET A 25 1.71 22.61 -17.83
CA MET A 25 2.20 21.49 -18.64
C MET A 25 2.66 20.32 -17.76
N HIS A 26 3.50 20.58 -16.76
CA HIS A 26 3.95 19.55 -15.82
C HIS A 26 2.77 18.87 -15.10
N THR A 27 1.83 19.65 -14.58
CA THR A 27 0.62 19.13 -13.93
C THR A 27 -0.22 18.28 -14.88
N ALA A 28 -0.38 18.70 -16.14
CA ALA A 28 -1.09 17.93 -17.16
C ALA A 28 -0.39 16.60 -17.47
N LEU A 29 0.95 16.58 -17.53
CA LEU A 29 1.73 15.36 -17.73
C LEU A 29 1.57 14.39 -16.54
N VAL A 30 1.65 14.89 -15.31
CA VAL A 30 1.46 14.08 -14.10
C VAL A 30 0.04 13.51 -14.04
N ALA A 31 -0.99 14.32 -14.33
CA ALA A 31 -2.38 13.87 -14.36
C ALA A 31 -2.63 12.84 -15.48
N GLY A 32 -2.04 13.07 -16.67
CA GLY A 32 -2.12 12.15 -17.80
C GLY A 32 -1.46 10.80 -17.49
N TRP A 33 -0.29 10.81 -16.84
CA TRP A 33 0.38 9.59 -16.37
C TRP A 33 -0.50 8.84 -15.36
N ALA A 34 -1.04 9.53 -14.35
CA ALA A 34 -1.89 8.90 -13.33
C ALA A 34 -3.13 8.23 -13.93
N GLY A 35 -3.81 8.91 -14.86
CA GLY A 35 -4.95 8.34 -15.57
C GLY A 35 -4.57 7.15 -16.46
N SER A 36 -3.46 7.24 -17.18
CA SER A 36 -2.98 6.15 -18.05
C SER A 36 -2.60 4.91 -17.24
N MET A 37 -1.92 5.09 -16.10
CA MET A 37 -1.56 3.98 -15.20
C MET A 37 -2.79 3.34 -14.57
N ALA A 38 -3.77 4.13 -14.11
CA ALA A 38 -5.00 3.58 -13.55
C ALA A 38 -5.81 2.78 -14.59
N LEU A 39 -5.87 3.25 -15.84
CA LEU A 39 -6.52 2.53 -16.93
C LEU A 39 -5.76 1.24 -17.30
N TYR A 40 -4.43 1.30 -17.31
CA TYR A 40 -3.60 0.12 -17.55
C TYR A 40 -3.82 -0.94 -16.46
N GLU A 41 -3.72 -0.55 -15.18
CA GLU A 41 -3.95 -1.45 -14.05
C GLU A 41 -5.36 -2.05 -14.10
N LEU A 42 -6.39 -1.24 -14.36
CA LEU A 42 -7.77 -1.72 -14.49
C LEU A 42 -7.94 -2.74 -15.63
N ALA A 43 -7.20 -2.58 -16.73
CA ALA A 43 -7.31 -3.46 -17.90
C ALA A 43 -6.72 -4.86 -17.67
N VAL A 44 -5.79 -4.99 -16.70
CA VAL A 44 -5.10 -6.26 -16.39
C VAL A 44 -5.47 -6.83 -15.02
N PHE A 45 -6.16 -6.06 -14.18
CA PHE A 45 -6.54 -6.45 -12.83
C PHE A 45 -7.62 -7.55 -12.84
N ASP A 46 -7.35 -8.64 -12.11
CA ASP A 46 -8.31 -9.70 -11.83
C ASP A 46 -8.93 -9.51 -10.43
N PRO A 47 -10.22 -9.13 -10.33
CA PRO A 47 -10.89 -8.97 -9.04
C PRO A 47 -11.47 -10.27 -8.47
N SER A 48 -11.25 -11.43 -9.09
CA SER A 48 -11.98 -12.66 -8.80
C SER A 48 -11.64 -13.30 -7.44
N ASP A 49 -10.41 -13.17 -6.97
CA ASP A 49 -9.95 -13.75 -5.70
C ASP A 49 -9.22 -12.71 -4.81
N PRO A 50 -9.95 -11.95 -3.98
CA PRO A 50 -9.34 -10.99 -3.06
C PRO A 50 -8.63 -11.66 -1.85
N VAL A 51 -8.63 -12.99 -1.75
CA VAL A 51 -7.99 -13.74 -0.66
C VAL A 51 -6.58 -14.17 -1.06
N LEU A 52 -6.42 -14.84 -2.20
CA LEU A 52 -5.12 -15.39 -2.65
C LEU A 52 -4.53 -14.68 -3.88
N ASP A 53 -5.31 -13.82 -4.54
CA ASP A 53 -4.83 -12.94 -5.61
C ASP A 53 -5.22 -11.46 -5.39
N PRO A 54 -4.88 -10.86 -4.23
CA PRO A 54 -5.16 -9.46 -3.95
C PRO A 54 -4.32 -8.51 -4.84
N MET A 55 -4.72 -7.24 -4.90
CA MET A 55 -4.08 -6.20 -5.74
C MET A 55 -2.54 -6.14 -5.65
N TRP A 56 -1.97 -6.28 -4.45
CA TRP A 56 -0.52 -6.23 -4.24
C TRP A 56 0.23 -7.43 -4.83
N ARG A 57 -0.44 -8.55 -5.11
CA ARG A 57 0.14 -9.69 -5.86
C ARG A 57 0.17 -9.44 -7.36
N GLN A 58 -0.73 -8.60 -7.85
CA GLN A 58 -0.87 -8.29 -9.27
C GLN A 58 -0.06 -7.05 -9.70
N GLY A 59 0.76 -6.49 -8.80
CA GLY A 59 1.56 -5.29 -9.09
C GLY A 59 0.75 -4.00 -9.24
N VAL A 60 -0.46 -3.96 -8.68
CA VAL A 60 -1.37 -2.82 -8.77
C VAL A 60 -1.07 -1.83 -7.64
N ALA A 61 -0.63 -0.61 -8.00
CA ALA A 61 -0.22 0.41 -7.04
C ALA A 61 -1.04 1.72 -7.15
N CYS A 62 -1.33 2.18 -8.37
CA CYS A 62 -2.00 3.47 -8.60
C CYS A 62 -3.50 3.41 -8.26
N PHE A 63 -4.16 2.30 -8.61
CA PHE A 63 -5.57 2.04 -8.31
C PHE A 63 -5.80 1.93 -6.79
N GLY A 64 -4.85 1.35 -6.04
CA GLY A 64 -4.88 1.30 -4.57
C GLY A 64 -4.80 2.68 -3.92
N PHE A 65 -3.97 3.58 -4.47
CA PHE A 65 -3.88 4.97 -4.01
C PHE A 65 -5.16 5.76 -4.30
N GLY A 66 -5.77 5.56 -5.48
CA GLY A 66 -7.06 6.15 -5.83
C GLY A 66 -8.18 5.76 -4.86
N ALA A 67 -8.25 4.48 -4.46
CA ALA A 67 -9.21 3.99 -3.47
C ALA A 67 -9.01 4.62 -2.07
N PHE A 68 -7.76 4.88 -1.68
CA PHE A 68 -7.41 5.55 -0.42
C PHE A 68 -7.79 7.04 -0.42
N HIS A 69 -7.70 7.73 -1.56
CA HIS A 69 -7.79 9.19 -1.63
C HIS A 69 -9.21 9.74 -1.82
N VAL A 70 -10.14 8.96 -2.36
CA VAL A 70 -11.43 9.49 -2.88
C VAL A 70 -12.48 9.77 -1.78
N THR A 71 -12.22 9.46 -0.50
CA THR A 71 -13.34 9.12 0.38
C THR A 71 -13.51 9.92 1.71
N GLY A 72 -12.61 10.76 2.23
CA GLY A 72 -12.76 11.17 3.66
C GLY A 72 -13.69 12.34 4.05
N LEU A 73 -13.81 13.40 3.23
CA LEU A 73 -14.41 14.68 3.65
C LEU A 73 -15.76 14.99 2.98
N TYR A 74 -15.94 14.50 1.75
CA TYR A 74 -17.17 14.49 0.94
C TYR A 74 -17.31 13.17 0.15
N GLY A 75 -16.68 12.08 0.61
CA GLY A 75 -16.74 10.74 0.00
C GLY A 75 -16.92 9.61 1.05
N PRO A 76 -16.66 8.33 0.71
CA PRO A 76 -16.92 7.17 1.60
C PRO A 76 -16.02 6.81 2.84
N GLY A 77 -14.86 7.43 3.15
CA GLY A 77 -13.95 7.10 4.27
C GLY A 77 -12.44 7.16 3.99
N ILE A 78 -11.66 6.30 4.64
CA ILE A 78 -10.34 5.80 4.20
C ILE A 78 -10.33 4.28 4.45
N TRP A 79 -9.41 3.51 3.85
CA TRP A 79 -9.32 2.08 4.14
C TRP A 79 -8.85 1.86 5.58
N VAL A 80 -9.64 1.13 6.36
CA VAL A 80 -9.32 0.72 7.73
C VAL A 80 -9.44 -0.80 7.78
N SER A 81 -8.49 -1.46 8.44
CA SER A 81 -8.54 -2.90 8.65
C SER A 81 -8.30 -3.25 10.11
N ASP A 82 -8.63 -4.49 10.48
CA ASP A 82 -8.23 -5.07 11.76
C ASP A 82 -6.71 -5.30 11.79
N PRO A 83 -6.10 -5.51 12.98
CA PRO A 83 -4.66 -5.70 13.12
C PRO A 83 -4.07 -6.83 12.25
N TYR A 84 -4.89 -7.78 11.81
CA TYR A 84 -4.48 -8.93 11.00
C TYR A 84 -4.88 -8.83 9.53
N GLY A 85 -5.45 -7.72 9.06
CA GLY A 85 -5.75 -7.53 7.64
C GLY A 85 -6.80 -8.48 7.08
N LEU A 86 -7.78 -8.88 7.89
CA LEU A 86 -8.80 -9.87 7.53
C LEU A 86 -10.13 -9.22 7.12
N THR A 87 -10.43 -8.04 7.64
CA THR A 87 -11.75 -7.40 7.58
C THR A 87 -11.69 -5.93 7.11
N GLY A 88 -10.71 -5.62 6.26
CA GLY A 88 -10.53 -4.29 5.69
C GLY A 88 -11.75 -3.79 4.92
N LYS A 89 -12.06 -2.51 5.10
CA LYS A 89 -13.12 -1.78 4.39
C LYS A 89 -12.86 -0.29 4.40
N VAL A 90 -13.54 0.43 3.51
CA VAL A 90 -13.57 1.90 3.55
C VAL A 90 -14.49 2.35 4.69
N GLN A 91 -13.97 3.21 5.59
CA GLN A 91 -14.72 3.74 6.72
C GLN A 91 -14.29 5.19 7.05
N ALA A 92 -15.25 6.02 7.49
CA ALA A 92 -14.93 7.33 8.06
C ALA A 92 -14.11 7.19 9.37
N VAL A 93 -13.14 8.09 9.55
CA VAL A 93 -12.23 8.09 10.70
C VAL A 93 -12.33 9.42 11.44
N ASN A 94 -12.57 9.34 12.75
CA ASN A 94 -12.56 10.52 13.62
C ASN A 94 -11.11 10.96 13.90
N PRO A 95 -10.81 12.26 13.86
CA PRO A 95 -9.47 12.77 14.12
C PRO A 95 -9.07 12.55 15.58
N ALA A 96 -7.81 12.16 15.79
CA ALA A 96 -7.20 12.03 17.11
C ALA A 96 -6.33 13.27 17.38
N TRP A 97 -6.67 14.01 18.44
CA TRP A 97 -5.98 15.26 18.81
C TRP A 97 -4.99 15.10 19.97
N GLY A 98 -4.93 13.91 20.57
CA GLY A 98 -4.01 13.56 21.67
C GLY A 98 -2.67 13.00 21.19
N VAL A 99 -1.88 12.48 22.13
CA VAL A 99 -0.60 11.81 21.82
C VAL A 99 -0.78 10.60 20.91
N ASP A 100 -1.94 9.95 20.98
CA ASP A 100 -2.34 8.82 20.13
C ASP A 100 -2.41 9.20 18.64
N GLY A 101 -2.55 10.50 18.32
CA GLY A 101 -2.46 11.00 16.94
C GLY A 101 -1.05 10.93 16.33
N PHE A 102 -0.02 10.63 17.14
CA PHE A 102 1.34 10.36 16.67
C PHE A 102 1.64 8.85 16.58
N ASP A 103 0.71 7.98 17.01
CA ASP A 103 0.83 6.55 16.82
C ASP A 103 0.63 6.23 15.32
N PRO A 104 1.62 5.63 14.64
CA PRO A 104 1.53 5.34 13.22
C PRO A 104 0.42 4.34 12.88
N PHE A 105 -0.14 3.61 13.84
CA PHE A 105 -1.22 2.64 13.64
C PHE A 105 -2.61 3.19 14.00
N VAL A 106 -2.71 4.45 14.44
CA VAL A 106 -3.99 5.13 14.72
C VAL A 106 -4.39 5.99 13.52
N PRO A 107 -5.45 5.63 12.78
CA PRO A 107 -5.83 6.37 11.57
C PRO A 107 -6.23 7.83 11.84
N GLY A 108 -6.64 8.16 13.07
CA GLY A 108 -6.99 9.53 13.49
C GLY A 108 -5.83 10.53 13.44
N GLY A 109 -4.58 10.07 13.44
CA GLY A 109 -3.38 10.91 13.26
C GLY A 109 -3.10 11.33 11.83
N ILE A 110 -3.68 10.62 10.85
CA ILE A 110 -3.50 10.90 9.42
C ILE A 110 -4.04 12.30 9.08
N ALA A 111 -5.20 12.67 9.62
CA ALA A 111 -5.82 13.97 9.38
C ALA A 111 -4.95 15.14 9.88
N SER A 112 -4.17 14.95 10.95
CA SER A 112 -3.27 15.99 11.50
C SER A 112 -1.88 16.01 10.85
N HIS A 113 -1.44 14.91 10.22
CA HIS A 113 -0.08 14.72 9.68
C HIS A 113 0.19 15.31 8.28
N HIS A 114 -0.83 15.66 7.48
CA HIS A 114 -0.72 16.08 6.06
C HIS A 114 0.09 17.38 5.77
N ILE A 115 0.86 17.90 6.74
CA ILE A 115 1.63 19.15 6.66
C ILE A 115 3.14 18.93 6.39
N ALA A 116 3.68 17.71 6.46
CA ALA A 116 5.13 17.48 6.27
C ALA A 116 5.44 16.18 5.48
N ALA A 117 6.02 16.24 4.27
CA ALA A 117 6.25 15.00 3.50
C ALA A 117 7.38 15.04 2.46
N ALA A 118 8.30 14.06 2.58
CA ALA A 118 8.98 13.34 1.48
C ALA A 118 9.79 12.14 2.03
N PHE A 119 10.61 12.34 3.08
CA PHE A 119 11.34 11.23 3.73
C PHE A 119 10.44 10.32 4.56
N VAL A 120 9.35 10.88 5.09
CA VAL A 120 8.40 10.16 5.94
C VAL A 120 7.66 9.06 5.17
N VAL A 121 7.32 9.29 3.90
CA VAL A 121 6.49 8.34 3.13
C VAL A 121 7.20 7.02 2.81
N ALA A 122 8.52 7.08 2.55
CA ALA A 122 9.33 5.88 2.33
C ALA A 122 9.41 5.04 3.63
N GLY A 123 9.62 5.71 4.76
CA GLY A 123 9.63 5.06 6.07
C GLY A 123 8.28 4.42 6.41
N THR A 124 7.19 5.16 6.26
CA THR A 124 5.85 4.64 6.60
C THR A 124 5.45 3.46 5.72
N MET A 125 5.83 3.45 4.43
CA MET A 125 5.59 2.31 3.55
C MET A 125 6.41 1.08 3.94
N TRP A 126 7.67 1.27 4.32
CA TRP A 126 8.55 0.15 4.65
C TRP A 126 8.25 -0.48 6.02
N TYR A 127 7.94 0.35 7.02
CA TYR A 127 7.67 -0.11 8.39
C TYR A 127 6.20 -0.44 8.63
N GLY A 128 5.30 0.01 7.76
CA GLY A 128 3.86 -0.09 7.93
C GLY A 128 3.30 1.04 8.79
N SER A 129 2.11 1.51 8.42
CA SER A 129 1.33 2.53 9.11
C SER A 129 -0.15 2.40 8.77
N ALA A 130 -1.00 3.19 9.42
CA ALA A 130 -2.41 3.31 9.10
C ALA A 130 -2.67 3.81 7.65
N THR A 131 -1.67 4.43 6.99
CA THR A 131 -1.76 4.85 5.59
C THR A 131 -1.25 3.80 4.61
N THR A 132 -0.70 2.70 5.09
CA THR A 132 -0.09 1.63 4.27
C THR A 132 -0.59 0.25 4.73
N PRO A 133 -1.91 0.02 4.66
CA PRO A 133 -2.51 -1.22 5.12
C PRO A 133 -2.06 -2.43 4.27
N ILE A 134 -1.84 -3.56 4.92
CA ILE A 134 -1.30 -4.77 4.29
C ILE A 134 -2.21 -5.38 3.23
N GLU A 135 -3.52 -5.11 3.29
CA GLU A 135 -4.47 -5.56 2.25
C GLU A 135 -4.32 -4.81 0.93
N LEU A 136 -3.71 -3.62 0.94
CA LEU A 136 -3.47 -2.82 -0.26
C LEU A 136 -2.02 -2.94 -0.76
N PHE A 137 -1.06 -3.08 0.15
CA PHE A 137 0.37 -3.01 -0.17
C PHE A 137 1.17 -4.29 0.16
N GLY A 138 0.51 -5.32 0.69
CA GLY A 138 1.16 -6.54 1.16
C GLY A 138 1.71 -6.43 2.58
N PRO A 139 2.12 -7.57 3.19
CA PRO A 139 2.69 -7.58 4.52
C PRO A 139 4.10 -6.94 4.54
N THR A 140 4.55 -6.54 5.73
CA THR A 140 5.91 -6.00 5.90
C THR A 140 6.90 -7.13 6.20
N ARG A 141 8.19 -6.91 5.92
CA ARG A 141 9.24 -7.88 6.29
C ARG A 141 9.29 -8.18 7.79
N TYR A 142 8.92 -7.20 8.62
CA TYR A 142 9.01 -7.31 10.07
C TYR A 142 7.97 -8.28 10.64
N GLN A 143 6.82 -8.39 9.98
CA GLN A 143 5.80 -9.38 10.32
C GLN A 143 6.32 -10.81 10.12
N TRP A 144 7.09 -11.04 9.06
CA TRP A 144 7.78 -12.32 8.85
C TRP A 144 8.90 -12.54 9.87
N ASP A 145 9.79 -11.56 10.05
CA ASP A 145 10.96 -11.69 10.93
C ASP A 145 10.59 -12.03 12.38
N GLN A 146 9.41 -11.57 12.83
CA GLN A 146 8.91 -11.75 14.19
C GLN A 146 7.89 -12.89 14.31
N GLY A 147 7.55 -13.58 13.22
CA GLY A 147 6.51 -14.62 13.21
C GLY A 147 5.13 -14.10 13.62
N TYR A 148 4.77 -12.88 13.20
CA TYR A 148 3.54 -12.20 13.63
C TYR A 148 2.28 -13.02 13.30
N PHE A 149 2.15 -13.48 12.05
CA PHE A 149 1.01 -14.28 11.61
C PHE A 149 1.08 -15.71 12.15
N GLN A 150 2.27 -16.31 12.13
CA GLN A 150 2.54 -17.61 12.76
C GLN A 150 2.04 -17.67 14.21
N GLN A 151 2.35 -16.66 15.04
CA GLN A 151 1.90 -16.61 16.43
C GLN A 151 0.37 -16.56 16.56
N GLU A 152 -0.31 -15.77 15.74
CA GLU A 152 -1.78 -15.71 15.75
C GLU A 152 -2.42 -17.04 15.29
N ILE A 153 -1.84 -17.70 14.28
CA ILE A 153 -2.26 -19.04 13.85
C ILE A 153 -2.13 -20.03 15.01
N TYR A 154 -0.98 -20.08 15.68
CA TYR A 154 -0.79 -20.96 16.83
C TYR A 154 -1.75 -20.66 17.97
N ARG A 155 -2.05 -19.39 18.23
CA ARG A 155 -3.02 -18.99 19.26
C ARG A 155 -4.41 -19.51 18.94
N ARG A 156 -4.87 -19.39 17.70
CA ARG A 156 -6.19 -19.88 17.25
C ARG A 156 -6.27 -21.41 17.27
N VAL A 157 -5.24 -22.10 16.78
CA VAL A 157 -5.19 -23.57 16.83
C VAL A 157 -5.21 -24.06 18.28
N SER A 158 -4.41 -23.45 19.17
CA SER A 158 -4.35 -23.82 20.58
C SER A 158 -5.69 -23.59 21.29
N ALA A 159 -6.40 -22.50 20.99
CA ALA A 159 -7.74 -22.25 21.49
C ALA A 159 -8.74 -23.32 21.02
N GLY A 160 -8.69 -23.71 19.74
CA GLY A 160 -9.53 -24.79 19.21
C GLY A 160 -9.27 -26.13 19.90
N LEU A 161 -8.00 -26.48 20.15
CA LEU A 161 -7.64 -27.69 20.90
C LEU A 161 -8.16 -27.65 22.35
N ALA A 162 -8.10 -26.48 23.00
CA ALA A 162 -8.65 -26.29 24.35
C ALA A 162 -10.18 -26.43 24.40
N GLU A 163 -10.86 -26.19 23.28
CA GLU A 163 -12.30 -26.44 23.10
C GLU A 163 -12.61 -27.90 22.71
N ASN A 164 -11.64 -28.82 22.86
CA ASN A 164 -11.74 -30.24 22.49
C ASN A 164 -11.97 -30.52 21.01
N LEU A 165 -11.59 -29.61 20.11
CA LEU A 165 -11.51 -29.92 18.69
C LEU A 165 -10.34 -30.87 18.43
N SER A 166 -10.48 -31.75 17.45
CA SER A 166 -9.34 -32.49 16.91
C SER A 166 -8.35 -31.55 16.22
N LEU A 167 -7.11 -32.01 16.04
CA LEU A 167 -6.08 -31.25 15.33
C LEU A 167 -6.55 -30.83 13.93
N SER A 168 -7.18 -31.76 13.19
CA SER A 168 -7.69 -31.49 11.85
C SER A 168 -8.77 -30.40 11.84
N GLU A 169 -9.69 -30.43 12.80
CA GLU A 169 -10.77 -29.45 12.91
C GLU A 169 -10.26 -28.06 13.33
N ALA A 170 -9.27 -28.01 14.23
CA ALA A 170 -8.65 -26.76 14.65
C ALA A 170 -7.93 -26.08 13.47
N TRP A 171 -7.18 -26.84 12.67
CA TRP A 171 -6.50 -26.33 11.47
C TRP A 171 -7.47 -25.94 10.35
N SER A 172 -8.56 -26.70 10.13
CA SER A 172 -9.56 -26.36 9.10
C SER A 172 -10.32 -25.08 9.41
N LYS A 173 -10.27 -24.57 10.65
CA LYS A 173 -10.87 -23.29 11.05
C LYS A 173 -9.95 -22.08 10.82
N ILE A 174 -8.69 -22.28 10.43
CA ILE A 174 -7.78 -21.18 10.11
C ILE A 174 -8.16 -20.59 8.74
N PRO A 175 -8.39 -19.26 8.64
CA PRO A 175 -8.67 -18.63 7.36
C PRO A 175 -7.49 -18.75 6.40
N GLU A 176 -7.76 -19.10 5.14
CA GLU A 176 -6.73 -19.18 4.09
C GLU A 176 -5.97 -17.86 3.93
N LYS A 177 -6.66 -16.71 4.04
CA LYS A 177 -6.03 -15.38 4.02
C LYS A 177 -4.94 -15.22 5.09
N LEU A 178 -5.20 -15.73 6.29
CA LEU A 178 -4.26 -15.64 7.41
C LEU A 178 -3.05 -16.55 7.17
N ALA A 179 -3.30 -17.78 6.70
CA ALA A 179 -2.22 -18.69 6.33
C ALA A 179 -1.38 -18.15 5.17
N PHE A 180 -2.01 -17.47 4.21
CA PHE A 180 -1.33 -16.87 3.07
C PHE A 180 -0.42 -15.70 3.48
N TYR A 181 -0.77 -14.91 4.49
CA TYR A 181 0.16 -13.92 5.05
C TYR A 181 1.40 -14.54 5.72
N ASP A 182 1.30 -15.77 6.23
CA ASP A 182 2.42 -16.51 6.84
C ASP A 182 3.28 -17.28 5.82
N TYR A 183 3.34 -16.78 4.58
CA TYR A 183 4.14 -17.35 3.50
C TYR A 183 5.29 -16.41 3.09
N ILE A 184 6.52 -16.93 3.05
CA ILE A 184 7.72 -16.13 2.79
C ILE A 184 7.72 -15.44 1.41
N GLY A 185 7.03 -16.00 0.42
CA GLY A 185 6.94 -15.39 -0.91
C GLY A 185 6.14 -14.08 -0.94
N ASN A 186 5.39 -13.79 0.12
CA ASN A 186 4.69 -12.51 0.29
C ASN A 186 5.53 -11.47 1.06
N ASN A 187 6.74 -11.83 1.51
CA ASN A 187 7.65 -10.90 2.17
C ASN A 187 8.31 -9.96 1.13
N PRO A 188 8.17 -8.63 1.24
CA PRO A 188 8.68 -7.68 0.25
C PRO A 188 10.21 -7.61 0.20
N ALA A 189 10.92 -8.21 1.16
CA ALA A 189 12.38 -8.26 1.19
C ALA A 189 12.97 -9.50 0.47
N LYS A 190 12.22 -10.09 -0.46
CA LYS A 190 12.65 -11.26 -1.25
C LYS A 190 12.85 -11.00 -2.74
N GLY A 191 12.36 -9.89 -3.27
CA GLY A 191 12.57 -9.52 -4.67
C GLY A 191 14.00 -9.09 -4.98
N ASP A 192 14.40 -9.23 -6.24
CA ASP A 192 15.67 -8.72 -6.77
C ASP A 192 15.44 -7.60 -7.80
N TYR A 193 16.43 -6.73 -7.97
CA TYR A 193 16.36 -5.55 -8.84
C TYR A 193 16.05 -5.88 -10.30
N LEU A 194 16.48 -7.04 -10.79
CA LEU A 194 16.31 -7.46 -12.19
C LEU A 194 15.40 -8.67 -12.35
N GLU A 195 14.65 -9.06 -11.31
CA GLU A 195 13.85 -10.29 -11.35
C GLU A 195 12.87 -10.30 -12.54
N GLN A 196 12.24 -9.17 -12.85
CA GLN A 196 11.36 -9.04 -14.02
C GLN A 196 12.09 -9.26 -15.36
N VAL A 197 13.35 -8.84 -15.47
CA VAL A 197 14.16 -9.02 -16.69
C VAL A 197 14.61 -10.47 -16.83
N GLN A 198 14.96 -11.12 -15.72
CA GLN A 198 15.38 -12.52 -15.71
C GLN A 198 14.26 -13.44 -16.21
N TRP A 199 13.02 -13.23 -15.75
CA TRP A 199 11.85 -13.95 -16.26
C TRP A 199 11.63 -13.77 -17.76
N ILE A 200 11.81 -12.56 -18.30
CA ILE A 200 11.66 -12.31 -19.75
C ILE A 200 12.73 -13.05 -20.55
N THR A 201 13.97 -13.09 -20.06
CA THR A 201 15.07 -13.79 -20.75
C THR A 201 14.99 -15.31 -20.66
N GLU A 202 14.26 -15.87 -19.70
CA GLU A 202 14.05 -17.32 -19.55
C GLU A 202 12.84 -17.84 -20.36
N MET A 203 12.04 -16.94 -20.94
CA MET A 203 10.89 -17.26 -21.80
C MET A 203 11.23 -17.26 -23.31
N GLU A 204 12.48 -16.98 -23.68
CA GLU A 204 13.04 -17.10 -25.04
C GLU A 204 13.88 -18.38 -25.21
#